data_AF-A0A7W2F899-F1
#
_entry.id   AF-A0A7W2F899-F1
#
_cell.length_a   1.000
_cell.length_b   1.000
_cell.length_c   1.000
_cell.angle_alpha   90.00
_cell.angle_beta   90.00
_cell.angle_gamma   90.00
#
_symmetry.space_group_name_H-M   'P 1'
#
loop_
_entity.id
_entity.type
_entity.pdbx_description
1 polymer ?
#
loop_
_entity_poly.entity_id
_entity_poly.type
_entity_poly.pdbx_seq_one_letter_code
_entity_poly.pdbx_strand_id
1 'polypeptide(L)'
;MPTNRKRTVRGRRGPPIDPDQWAYLTDQEPKNKFVRLIRRDKMWLDLWTQHKDAILAEWVTKHPGTRPSFWWKYDAPCELFPNEDDPDGEPWPAPCPRLQVGGSPVEPEPFYCASNFGIPASNLDDDDPALLADPPVWESQAAYLKRHGLLFPGEAKLLKPQAEPANRARRPATKRS
;
A
#
# COMPACT_ATOMS: atom_id res chain seq x y z
N MET A 1 -15.20 -52.52 5.61
CA MET A 1 -13.99 -51.73 5.93
C MET A 1 -14.14 -50.34 5.33
N PRO A 2 -14.14 -49.24 6.12
CA PRO A 2 -14.22 -47.89 5.57
C PRO A 2 -12.81 -47.36 5.29
N THR A 3 -12.45 -47.21 4.01
CA THR A 3 -11.16 -46.68 3.57
C THR A 3 -11.17 -45.15 3.61
N ASN A 4 -10.40 -44.60 4.56
CA ASN A 4 -10.18 -43.17 4.77
C ASN A 4 -9.33 -42.60 3.62
N ARG A 5 -9.99 -42.16 2.53
CA ARG A 5 -9.31 -41.47 1.42
C ARG A 5 -9.18 -40.00 1.77
N LYS A 6 -8.00 -39.60 2.29
CA LYS A 6 -7.62 -38.19 2.46
C LYS A 6 -7.73 -37.50 1.09
N ARG A 7 -8.70 -36.60 0.97
CA ARG A 7 -8.90 -35.76 -0.21
C ARG A 7 -7.77 -34.72 -0.25
N THR A 8 -6.67 -35.05 -0.93
CA THR A 8 -5.61 -34.10 -1.21
C THR A 8 -6.19 -33.01 -2.11
N VAL A 9 -6.44 -31.83 -1.54
CA VAL A 9 -6.82 -30.64 -2.30
C VAL A 9 -5.60 -30.26 -3.14
N ARG A 10 -5.54 -30.75 -4.37
CA ARG A 10 -4.63 -30.18 -5.37
C ARG A 10 -5.07 -28.75 -5.54
N GLY A 11 -4.26 -27.80 -5.05
CA GLY A 11 -4.51 -26.38 -5.19
C GLY A 11 -4.90 -26.09 -6.64
N ARG A 12 -6.00 -25.37 -6.83
CA ARG A 12 -6.41 -24.90 -8.16
C ARG A 12 -5.25 -24.08 -8.70
N ARG A 13 -4.43 -24.67 -9.57
CA ARG A 13 -3.60 -23.88 -10.47
C ARG A 13 -4.62 -23.21 -11.39
N GLY A 14 -4.94 -21.95 -11.08
CA GLY A 14 -5.69 -21.10 -11.99
C GLY A 14 -5.03 -21.09 -13.38
N PRO A 15 -5.73 -20.60 -14.41
CA PRO A 15 -5.13 -20.45 -15.73
C PRO A 15 -3.74 -19.81 -15.60
N PRO A 16 -2.72 -20.30 -16.33
CA PRO A 16 -1.37 -19.78 -16.22
C PRO A 16 -1.40 -18.28 -16.50
N ILE A 17 -1.04 -17.49 -15.50
CA ILE A 17 -0.93 -16.04 -15.63
C ILE A 17 0.12 -15.72 -16.69
N ASP A 18 -0.22 -14.80 -17.58
CA ASP A 18 0.68 -14.33 -18.62
C ASP A 18 1.91 -13.66 -17.97
N PRO A 19 3.16 -13.94 -18.40
CA PRO A 19 4.34 -13.32 -17.81
C PRO A 19 4.30 -11.79 -17.74
N ASP A 20 3.67 -11.14 -18.72
CA ASP A 20 3.53 -9.67 -18.70
C ASP A 20 2.50 -9.19 -17.66
N GLN A 21 1.46 -9.97 -17.38
CA GLN A 21 0.53 -9.70 -16.27
C GLN A 21 1.22 -9.90 -14.92
N TRP A 22 2.04 -10.95 -14.79
CA TRP A 22 2.84 -11.18 -13.58
C TRP A 22 3.82 -10.03 -13.33
N ALA A 23 4.55 -9.61 -14.37
CA ALA A 23 5.46 -8.48 -14.29
C ALA A 23 4.73 -7.21 -13.83
N TYR A 24 3.55 -6.94 -14.40
CA TYR A 24 2.75 -5.78 -14.01
C TYR A 24 2.25 -5.83 -12.56
N LEU A 25 1.77 -6.99 -12.07
CA LEU A 25 1.34 -7.16 -10.68
C LEU A 25 2.50 -7.10 -9.67
N THR A 26 3.73 -7.33 -10.12
CA THR A 26 4.97 -7.27 -9.33
C THR A 26 5.77 -5.99 -9.60
N ASP A 27 5.14 -4.92 -10.09
CA ASP A 27 5.76 -3.62 -10.41
C ASP A 27 7.03 -3.70 -11.29
N GLN A 28 7.21 -4.81 -12.01
CA GLN A 28 8.29 -5.01 -12.97
C GLN A 28 7.86 -4.45 -14.35
N GLU A 29 8.83 -4.16 -15.22
CA GLU A 29 8.53 -3.70 -16.56
C GLU A 29 8.04 -4.87 -17.44
N PRO A 30 6.78 -4.89 -17.89
CA PRO A 30 6.28 -5.93 -18.77
C PRO A 30 6.88 -5.78 -20.17
N LYS A 31 7.08 -6.90 -20.88
CA LYS A 31 7.54 -6.88 -22.28
C LYS A 31 6.50 -6.24 -23.18
N ASN A 32 5.23 -6.59 -22.98
CA ASN A 32 4.11 -5.92 -23.63
C ASN A 32 3.63 -4.72 -22.80
N LYS A 33 3.98 -3.51 -23.24
CA LYS A 33 3.57 -2.26 -22.59
C LYS A 33 2.04 -2.00 -22.65
N PHE A 34 1.33 -2.64 -23.58
CA PHE A 34 -0.13 -2.50 -23.70
C PHE A 34 -0.90 -3.11 -22.52
N VAL A 35 -0.26 -3.97 -21.72
CA VAL A 35 -0.86 -4.51 -20.49
C VAL A 35 -1.30 -3.39 -19.54
N ARG A 36 -0.57 -2.27 -19.50
CA ARG A 36 -0.93 -1.09 -18.69
C ARG A 36 -2.23 -0.41 -19.15
N LEU A 37 -2.63 -0.58 -20.41
CA LEU A 37 -3.84 0.04 -20.97
C LEU A 37 -5.11 -0.77 -20.72
N ILE A 38 -5.00 -1.97 -20.13
CA ILE A 38 -6.17 -2.78 -19.79
C ILE A 38 -6.89 -2.11 -18.61
N ARG A 39 -7.89 -1.28 -18.90
CA ARG A 39 -8.68 -0.53 -17.91
C ARG A 39 -9.69 -1.36 -17.10
N ARG A 40 -9.63 -2.69 -17.18
CA ARG A 40 -10.61 -3.56 -16.51
C ARG A 40 -10.17 -3.83 -15.07
N ASP A 41 -10.51 -2.91 -14.16
CA ASP A 41 -10.18 -3.04 -12.72
C ASP A 41 -10.64 -4.37 -12.12
N LYS A 42 -11.80 -4.88 -12.53
CA LYS A 42 -12.29 -6.19 -12.09
C LYS A 42 -11.37 -7.35 -12.49
N MET A 43 -10.83 -7.33 -13.71
CA MET A 43 -9.89 -8.36 -14.16
C MET A 43 -8.61 -8.35 -13.32
N TRP A 44 -8.10 -7.16 -13.03
CA TRP A 44 -6.91 -7.00 -12.19
C TRP A 44 -7.14 -7.44 -10.75
N LEU A 45 -8.30 -7.12 -10.18
CA LEU A 45 -8.70 -7.58 -8.86
C LEU A 45 -8.83 -9.11 -8.82
N ASP A 46 -9.41 -9.73 -9.84
CA ASP A 46 -9.55 -11.19 -9.93
C ASP A 46 -8.19 -11.89 -10.02
N LEU A 47 -7.26 -11.36 -10.82
CA LEU A 47 -5.89 -11.88 -10.93
C LEU A 47 -5.10 -11.67 -9.63
N TRP A 48 -5.20 -10.49 -9.03
CA TRP A 48 -4.59 -10.20 -7.74
C TRP A 48 -5.09 -11.18 -6.68
N THR A 49 -6.40 -11.33 -6.55
CA THR A 49 -7.01 -12.24 -5.57
C THR A 49 -6.55 -13.70 -5.75
N GLN A 50 -6.33 -14.14 -6.98
CA GLN A 50 -5.85 -15.50 -7.29
C GLN A 50 -4.36 -15.71 -6.99
N HIS A 51 -3.53 -14.67 -7.13
CA HIS A 51 -2.08 -14.81 -7.10
C HIS A 51 -1.37 -14.04 -5.98
N LYS A 52 -2.10 -13.27 -5.16
CA LYS A 52 -1.53 -12.38 -4.14
C LYS A 52 -0.60 -13.06 -3.17
N ASP A 53 -0.93 -14.26 -2.68
CA ASP A 53 -0.10 -14.97 -1.71
C ASP A 53 1.27 -15.34 -2.31
N ALA A 54 1.29 -15.77 -3.57
CA ALA A 54 2.52 -16.10 -4.28
C ALA A 54 3.35 -14.85 -4.60
N ILE A 55 2.67 -13.78 -5.06
CA ILE A 55 3.31 -12.49 -5.34
C ILE A 55 3.94 -11.91 -4.08
N LEU A 56 3.22 -11.88 -2.96
CA LEU A 56 3.70 -11.33 -1.69
C LEU A 56 4.85 -12.17 -1.11
N ALA A 57 4.78 -13.50 -1.18
CA ALA A 57 5.86 -14.37 -0.72
C ALA A 57 7.17 -14.13 -1.50
N GLU A 58 7.07 -13.99 -2.82
CA GLU A 58 8.23 -13.64 -3.66
C GLU A 58 8.73 -12.22 -3.36
N TRP A 59 7.81 -11.26 -3.27
CA TRP A 59 8.13 -9.85 -3.04
C TRP A 59 8.88 -9.63 -1.72
N VAL A 60 8.38 -10.17 -0.61
CA VAL A 60 8.98 -10.00 0.72
C VAL A 60 10.41 -10.52 0.78
N THR A 61 10.73 -11.54 -0.02
CA THR A 61 12.09 -12.08 -0.12
C THR A 61 13.05 -11.11 -0.80
N LYS A 62 12.59 -10.38 -1.83
CA LYS A 62 13.41 -9.45 -2.62
C LYS A 62 13.42 -8.02 -2.06
N HIS A 63 12.28 -7.60 -1.49
CA HIS A 63 12.01 -6.24 -1.04
C HIS A 63 11.31 -6.27 0.34
N PRO A 64 12.03 -6.66 1.41
CA PRO A 64 11.44 -6.71 2.74
C PRO A 64 11.01 -5.32 3.21
N GLY A 65 9.82 -5.20 3.81
CA GLY A 65 9.29 -3.94 4.32
C GLY A 65 8.62 -3.05 3.28
N THR A 66 8.40 -3.54 2.06
CA THR A 66 7.61 -2.84 1.04
C THR A 66 6.52 -3.75 0.49
N ARG A 67 5.59 -3.18 -0.28
CA ARG A 67 4.52 -3.92 -0.95
C ARG A 67 4.36 -3.42 -2.40
N PRO A 68 3.93 -4.30 -3.32
CA PRO A 68 3.63 -3.90 -4.70
C PRO A 68 2.45 -2.93 -4.74
N SER A 69 2.37 -2.12 -5.80
CA SER A 69 1.30 -1.14 -6.02
C SER A 69 -0.11 -1.74 -5.91
N PHE A 70 -0.29 -2.96 -6.42
CA PHE A 70 -1.55 -3.69 -6.36
C PHE A 70 -2.01 -4.07 -4.95
N TRP A 71 -1.07 -4.29 -4.03
CA TRP A 71 -1.39 -4.50 -2.63
C TRP A 71 -1.98 -3.21 -2.03
N TRP A 72 -1.39 -2.04 -2.33
CA TRP A 72 -1.91 -0.75 -1.87
C TRP A 72 -3.28 -0.42 -2.45
N LYS A 73 -3.54 -0.88 -3.68
CA LYS A 73 -4.82 -0.66 -4.35
C LYS A 73 -5.96 -1.54 -3.83
N TYR A 74 -5.68 -2.79 -3.43
CA TYR A 74 -6.72 -3.80 -3.19
C TYR A 74 -6.72 -4.44 -1.80
N ASP A 75 -5.59 -4.49 -1.09
CA ASP A 75 -5.46 -5.19 0.20
C ASP A 75 -4.99 -4.27 1.35
N ALA A 76 -4.53 -3.05 1.08
CA ALA A 76 -4.16 -2.12 2.12
C ALA A 76 -5.38 -1.80 3.01
N PRO A 77 -5.19 -1.65 4.33
CA PRO A 77 -6.27 -1.28 5.23
C PRO A 77 -6.98 -0.01 4.75
N CYS A 78 -8.31 -0.05 4.80
CA CYS A 78 -9.17 1.12 4.59
C CYS A 78 -9.99 1.35 5.87
N GLU A 79 -10.12 2.61 6.23
CA GLU A 79 -11.09 3.07 7.23
C GLU A 79 -12.42 3.36 6.53
N LEU A 80 -13.52 2.95 7.15
CA LEU A 80 -14.85 3.26 6.66
C LEU A 80 -15.22 4.65 7.16
N PHE A 81 -15.35 5.60 6.24
CA PHE A 81 -15.83 6.93 6.56
C PHE A 81 -17.34 6.98 6.33
N PRO A 82 -18.09 7.61 7.25
CA PRO A 82 -19.51 7.84 7.03
C PRO A 82 -19.69 8.69 5.77
N ASN A 83 -20.77 8.39 5.06
CA ASN A 83 -21.17 9.16 3.92
C ASN A 83 -21.87 10.44 4.39
N GLU A 84 -21.15 11.57 4.28
CA GLU A 84 -21.67 12.88 4.72
C GLU A 84 -22.84 13.34 3.83
N ASP A 85 -22.84 12.95 2.56
CA ASP A 85 -23.88 13.32 1.58
C ASP A 85 -25.13 12.43 1.68
N ASP A 86 -24.98 11.20 2.19
CA ASP A 86 -26.03 10.21 2.36
C ASP A 86 -25.82 9.42 3.67
N PRO A 87 -26.36 9.91 4.81
CA PRO A 87 -26.15 9.32 6.14
C PRO A 87 -26.68 7.89 6.27
N ASP A 88 -27.65 7.51 5.43
CA ASP A 88 -28.23 6.17 5.36
C ASP A 88 -27.51 5.30 4.30
N GLY A 89 -26.57 5.87 3.57
CA GLY A 89 -25.75 5.21 2.55
C GLY A 89 -24.63 4.35 3.13
N GLU A 90 -24.10 3.45 2.29
CA GLU A 90 -22.96 2.61 2.66
C GLU A 90 -21.73 3.49 2.95
N PRO A 91 -21.06 3.33 4.10
CA PRO A 91 -19.80 3.99 4.39
C PRO A 91 -18.78 3.71 3.29
N TRP A 92 -18.08 4.75 2.86
CA TRP A 92 -17.06 4.58 1.84
C TRP A 92 -15.73 4.16 2.45
N PRO A 93 -15.04 3.18 1.84
CA PRO A 93 -13.70 2.81 2.24
C PRO A 93 -12.72 3.90 1.79
N ALA A 94 -12.14 4.63 2.75
CA ALA A 94 -10.99 5.46 2.49
C ALA A 94 -9.70 4.70 2.85
N PRO A 95 -8.70 4.66 1.98
CA PRO A 95 -7.40 4.05 2.30
C PRO A 95 -6.79 4.68 3.56
N CYS A 96 -6.29 3.86 4.50
CA CYS A 96 -5.52 4.36 5.64
C CYS A 96 -4.16 4.87 5.12
N PRO A 97 -3.93 6.19 5.04
CA PRO A 97 -2.70 6.70 4.47
C PRO A 97 -1.52 6.44 5.40
N ARG A 98 -0.32 6.54 4.82
CA ARG A 98 0.94 6.66 5.55
C ARG A 98 0.91 7.95 6.36
N LEU A 99 1.41 7.90 7.59
CA LEU A 99 1.52 9.07 8.45
C LEU A 99 2.54 10.05 7.90
N GLN A 100 2.21 11.34 7.93
CA GLN A 100 3.20 12.38 7.75
C GLN A 100 4.10 12.45 8.98
N VAL A 101 5.42 12.40 8.79
CA VAL A 101 6.44 12.43 9.85
C VAL A 101 7.28 13.71 9.83
N GLY A 102 7.10 14.56 8.82
CA GLY A 102 7.79 15.85 8.70
C GLY A 102 7.30 16.65 7.49
N GLY A 103 7.91 17.82 7.28
CA GLY A 103 7.53 18.77 6.24
C GLY A 103 6.31 19.61 6.60
N SER A 104 5.91 20.48 5.68
CA SER A 104 4.68 21.28 5.79
C SER A 104 3.45 20.37 5.84
N PRO A 105 2.52 20.56 6.79
CA PRO A 105 1.36 19.70 6.95
C PRO A 105 0.51 19.71 5.68
N VAL A 106 0.14 18.53 5.20
CA VAL A 106 -0.80 18.37 4.09
C VAL A 106 -2.06 17.75 4.66
N GLU A 107 -3.20 18.38 4.41
CA GLU A 107 -4.49 17.75 4.72
C GLU A 107 -4.68 16.58 3.75
N PRO A 108 -4.75 15.33 4.24
CA PRO A 108 -4.89 14.19 3.36
C PRO A 108 -6.31 14.21 2.77
N GLU A 109 -6.43 14.45 1.47
CA GLU A 109 -7.68 14.14 0.79
C GLU A 109 -7.88 12.62 0.79
N PRO A 110 -8.93 12.10 1.44
CA PRO A 110 -9.08 10.67 1.69
C PRO A 110 -9.21 9.85 0.39
N PHE A 111 -9.59 10.47 -0.73
CA PHE A 111 -9.98 9.78 -1.96
C PHE A 111 -8.81 9.23 -2.80
N TYR A 112 -7.57 9.64 -2.57
CA TYR A 112 -6.47 9.41 -3.53
C TYR A 112 -5.28 8.59 -3.03
N CYS A 113 -5.33 8.01 -1.83
CA CYS A 113 -4.13 7.37 -1.24
C CYS A 113 -3.85 5.94 -1.75
N ALA A 114 -4.84 5.26 -2.35
CA ALA A 114 -4.73 3.84 -2.73
C ALA A 114 -3.76 3.60 -3.91
N SER A 115 -3.66 4.54 -4.84
CA SER A 115 -2.83 4.41 -6.05
C SER A 115 -1.35 4.79 -5.86
N ASN A 116 -1.00 5.48 -4.76
CA ASN A 116 0.32 6.07 -4.54
C ASN A 116 1.03 5.49 -3.31
N PHE A 117 0.99 4.17 -3.12
CA PHE A 117 1.67 3.48 -2.01
C PHE A 117 1.26 4.00 -0.62
N GLY A 118 -0.03 4.35 -0.45
CA GLY A 118 -0.56 4.93 0.78
C GLY A 118 -0.16 6.38 1.00
N ILE A 119 0.48 7.04 0.04
CA ILE A 119 0.72 8.48 0.07
C ILE A 119 -0.46 9.14 -0.65
N PRO A 120 -1.06 10.22 -0.10
CA PRO A 120 -2.06 10.98 -0.84
C PRO A 120 -1.50 11.36 -2.22
N ALA A 121 -2.25 11.08 -3.29
CA ALA A 121 -2.02 11.77 -4.55
C ALA A 121 -2.58 13.18 -4.38
N SER A 122 -1.86 13.98 -3.60
CA SER A 122 -2.14 15.40 -3.55
C SER A 122 -1.97 15.92 -4.97
N ASN A 123 -3.02 16.55 -5.50
CA ASN A 123 -2.83 17.75 -6.30
C ASN A 123 -2.10 18.74 -5.38
N LEU A 124 -0.81 18.52 -5.13
CA LEU A 124 0.04 19.61 -4.69
C LEU A 124 -0.16 20.56 -5.86
N ASP A 125 -0.83 21.68 -5.63
CA ASP A 125 -0.63 22.82 -6.49
C ASP A 125 0.89 22.98 -6.47
N ASP A 126 1.58 22.49 -7.50
CA ASP A 126 3.05 22.46 -7.59
C ASP A 126 3.63 23.89 -7.46
N ASP A 127 2.74 24.88 -7.45
CA ASP A 127 2.93 26.30 -7.25
C ASP A 127 2.83 26.79 -5.79
N ASP A 128 2.53 25.94 -4.78
CA ASP A 128 2.58 26.37 -3.37
C ASP A 128 4.05 26.50 -2.91
N PRO A 129 4.56 27.73 -2.70
CA PRO A 129 5.95 27.94 -2.31
C PRO A 129 6.29 27.35 -0.94
N ALA A 130 5.32 27.14 -0.04
CA ALA A 130 5.55 26.53 1.27
C ALA A 130 5.83 25.03 1.18
N LEU A 131 5.16 24.33 0.25
CA LEU A 131 5.37 22.91 0.00
C LEU A 131 6.64 22.64 -0.80
N LEU A 132 7.01 23.55 -1.72
CA LEU A 132 8.30 23.49 -2.42
C LEU A 132 9.49 23.68 -1.47
N ALA A 133 9.35 24.56 -0.47
CA ALA A 133 10.41 24.87 0.48
C ALA A 133 10.60 23.78 1.55
N ASP A 134 9.51 23.15 2.00
CA ASP A 134 9.53 22.08 3.02
C ASP A 134 8.56 20.95 2.64
N PRO A 135 8.95 20.07 1.70
CA PRO A 135 8.05 19.06 1.16
C PRO A 135 7.60 18.06 2.22
N PRO A 136 6.36 17.56 2.15
CA PRO A 136 5.83 16.61 3.11
C PRO A 136 6.66 15.33 3.12
N VAL A 137 7.06 14.91 4.31
CA VAL A 137 7.80 13.67 4.54
C VAL A 137 6.86 12.64 5.15
N TRP A 138 6.75 11.49 4.50
CA TRP A 138 5.86 10.40 4.91
C TRP A 138 6.64 9.27 5.59
N GLU A 139 6.02 8.62 6.59
CA GLU A 139 6.56 7.42 7.24
C GLU A 139 6.90 6.37 6.18
N SER A 140 7.92 5.53 6.35
CA SER A 140 8.26 4.52 5.33
C SER A 140 7.17 3.46 5.16
N GLN A 141 7.16 2.73 4.03
CA GLN A 141 6.26 1.58 3.88
C GLN A 141 6.48 0.55 5.00
N ALA A 142 7.73 0.33 5.43
CA ALA A 142 8.05 -0.60 6.51
C ALA A 142 7.48 -0.13 7.86
N ALA A 143 7.56 1.18 8.15
CA ALA A 143 6.98 1.78 9.35
C ALA A 143 5.45 1.62 9.35
N TYR A 144 4.79 1.88 8.22
CA TYR A 144 3.36 1.66 8.04
C TYR A 144 2.97 0.20 8.30
N LEU A 145 3.64 -0.74 7.63
CA LEU A 145 3.36 -2.17 7.79
C LEU A 145 3.57 -2.62 9.24
N LYS A 146 4.60 -2.10 9.91
CA LYS A 146 4.87 -2.39 11.32
C LYS A 146 3.76 -1.84 12.23
N ARG A 147 3.31 -0.60 12.00
CA ARG A 147 2.26 0.07 12.78
C ARG A 147 0.92 -0.67 12.69
N HIS A 148 0.61 -1.23 11.53
CA HIS A 148 -0.63 -1.97 11.27
C HIS A 148 -0.52 -3.49 11.50
N GLY A 149 0.64 -4.00 11.94
CA GLY A 149 0.83 -5.44 12.16
C GLY A 149 0.79 -6.29 10.88
N LEU A 150 1.14 -5.71 9.74
CA LEU A 150 1.06 -6.31 8.38
C LEU A 150 2.40 -6.89 7.89
N LEU A 151 3.40 -6.97 8.77
CA LEU A 151 4.68 -7.64 8.47
C LEU A 151 4.51 -9.15 8.50
N PHE A 152 5.09 -9.84 7.51
CA PHE A 152 5.13 -11.29 7.49
C PHE A 152 6.01 -11.85 8.62
N PRO A 153 5.78 -13.09 9.08
CA PRO A 153 6.62 -13.74 10.07
C PRO A 153 8.09 -13.74 9.64
N GLY A 154 8.95 -13.14 10.46
CA GLY A 154 10.39 -13.04 10.17
C GLY A 154 10.78 -11.89 9.25
N GLU A 155 9.84 -11.20 8.59
CA GLU A 155 10.12 -10.04 7.74
C GLU A 155 10.80 -8.92 8.55
N ALA A 156 10.35 -8.71 9.79
CA ALA A 156 10.93 -7.71 10.70
C ALA A 156 12.44 -7.91 10.95
N LYS A 157 12.96 -9.15 10.84
CA LYS A 157 14.39 -9.45 10.99
C LYS A 157 15.21 -9.11 9.75
N LEU A 158 14.56 -9.05 8.59
CA LEU A 158 15.17 -8.68 7.31
C LEU A 158 15.23 -7.17 7.12
N LEU A 159 14.43 -6.42 7.89
CA LEU A 159 14.48 -4.97 7.89
C LEU A 159 15.81 -4.51 8.46
N LYS A 160 16.59 -3.80 7.64
CA LYS A 160 17.72 -3.03 8.15
C LYS A 160 17.18 -1.96 9.10
N PRO A 161 17.88 -1.64 10.20
CA PRO A 161 17.50 -0.53 11.04
C PRO A 161 17.44 0.72 10.17
N GLN A 162 16.23 1.22 9.94
CA GLN A 162 16.03 2.45 9.22
C GLN A 162 16.46 3.57 10.16
N ALA A 163 17.34 4.46 9.70
CA ALA A 163 17.64 5.68 10.43
C ALA A 163 16.32 6.44 10.61
N GLU A 164 15.78 6.43 11.83
CA GLU A 164 14.71 7.35 12.22
C GLU A 164 15.14 8.75 11.76
N PRO A 165 14.28 9.52 11.06
CA PRO A 165 14.58 10.91 10.84
C PRO A 165 14.75 11.53 12.22
N ALA A 166 15.98 11.98 12.52
CA ALA A 166 16.35 12.57 13.78
C ALA A 166 15.29 13.61 14.15
N ASN A 167 14.53 13.30 15.20
CA ASN A 167 13.49 14.11 15.78
C ASN A 167 14.09 15.51 16.03
N ARG A 168 13.87 16.44 15.09
CA ARG A 168 14.55 17.75 15.08
C ARG A 168 13.89 18.58 16.16
N ALA A 169 14.48 18.50 17.35
CA ALA A 169 14.37 19.39 18.49
C ALA A 169 13.02 20.12 18.61
N ARG A 170 12.18 19.62 19.54
CA ARG A 170 11.13 20.43 20.17
C ARG A 170 11.72 21.81 20.51
N ARG A 171 11.29 22.86 19.81
CA ARG A 171 11.66 24.24 20.17
C ARG A 171 11.18 24.46 21.60
N PRO A 172 12.06 24.90 22.54
CA PRO A 172 11.64 25.16 23.90
C PRO A 172 10.58 26.26 23.89
N ALA A 173 9.48 26.03 24.60
CA ALA A 173 8.39 26.98 24.75
C ALA A 173 8.95 28.29 25.33
N THR A 174 8.87 29.37 24.56
CA THR A 174 9.14 30.71 25.05
C THR A 174 8.09 31.05 26.10
N LYS A 175 8.48 31.01 27.38
CA LYS A 175 7.74 31.67 28.46
C LYS A 175 7.72 33.17 28.14
N ARG A 176 6.55 33.71 27.82
CA ARG A 176 6.30 35.14 27.92
C ARG A 176 6.21 35.48 29.40
N SER A 177 7.10 36.34 29.87
CA SER A 177 6.96 37.10 31.11
C SER A 177 6.34 38.46 30.80
#